data_AF-A0A5C7GQS0-F1
#
_entry.id   AF-A0A5C7GQS0-F1
#
_cell.length_a   1.000
_cell.length_b   1.000
_cell.length_c   1.000
_cell.angle_alpha   90.00
_cell.angle_beta   90.00
_cell.angle_gamma   90.00
#
_symmetry.space_group_name_H-M   'P 1'
#
loop_
_entity.id
_entity.type
_entity.pdbx_description
1 polymer ?
#
loop_
_entity_poly.entity_id
_entity_poly.type
_entity_poly.pdbx_seq_one_letter_code
_entity_poly.pdbx_strand_id
1 'polypeptide(L)'
;MDNSEDEEEIDQLICVTGRLIQVYLEQYVLKTPCMTSSQTGFIWLMEVLQGNESRCYNMFRMDKHVFVMLLNELENIYKLKGSRNISSAEILGMFLYILGQGIGNRNAQERFQRSGETVSRYFDVMLDILYEMAKVMIKPLDLEFRSTPPEILSDSRYIPHFQENITWWMPDTRK
;
A
#
# COMPACT_ATOMS: atom_id res chain seq x y z
N MET A 1 68.33 -16.80 14.45
CA MET A 1 67.53 -15.78 15.15
C MET A 1 66.45 -15.22 14.22
N ASP A 2 65.97 -16.00 13.24
CA ASP A 2 65.11 -15.53 12.13
C ASP A 2 63.65 -16.02 12.28
N ASN A 3 63.47 -17.19 12.89
CA ASN A 3 62.18 -17.90 12.95
C ASN A 3 61.13 -17.28 13.89
N SER A 4 61.52 -16.31 14.74
CA SER A 4 60.61 -15.66 15.70
C SER A 4 59.91 -14.42 15.13
N GLU A 5 60.55 -13.72 14.19
CA GLU A 5 59.95 -12.55 13.53
C GLU A 5 58.88 -12.99 12.52
N ASP A 6 59.12 -14.08 11.79
CA ASP A 6 58.15 -14.68 10.86
C ASP A 6 56.89 -15.23 11.59
N GLU A 7 57.06 -15.82 12.78
CA GLU A 7 55.92 -16.26 13.61
C GLU A 7 55.09 -15.06 14.09
N GLU A 8 55.73 -13.95 14.44
CA GLU A 8 55.04 -12.72 14.86
C GLU A 8 54.28 -12.08 13.69
N GLU A 9 54.82 -12.09 12.47
CA GLU A 9 54.11 -11.63 11.27
C GLU A 9 52.90 -12.51 10.93
N ILE A 10 53.04 -13.84 11.05
CA ILE A 10 51.95 -14.79 10.82
C ILE A 10 50.83 -14.56 11.86
N ASP A 11 51.17 -14.40 13.14
CA ASP A 11 50.19 -14.12 14.19
C ASP A 11 49.47 -12.79 13.97
N GLN A 12 50.20 -11.74 13.57
CA GLN A 12 49.61 -10.46 13.20
C GLN A 12 48.64 -10.61 12.00
N LEU A 13 49.03 -11.36 10.97
CA LEU A 13 48.19 -11.62 9.80
C LEU A 13 46.91 -12.37 10.18
N ILE A 14 47.01 -13.38 11.05
CA ILE A 14 45.85 -14.14 11.57
C ILE A 14 44.93 -13.20 12.38
N CYS A 15 45.48 -12.36 13.25
CA CYS A 15 44.69 -11.41 14.03
C CYS A 15 43.96 -10.41 13.14
N VAL A 16 44.62 -9.84 12.13
CA VAL A 16 44.02 -8.85 11.21
C VAL A 16 42.92 -9.50 10.36
N THR A 17 43.20 -10.67 9.76
CA THR A 17 42.21 -11.39 8.94
C THR A 17 41.01 -11.82 9.78
N GLY A 18 41.22 -12.32 11.00
CA GLY A 18 40.15 -12.63 11.95
C GLY A 18 39.28 -11.41 12.28
N ARG A 19 39.90 -10.24 12.51
CA ARG A 19 39.18 -8.98 12.77
C ARG A 19 38.34 -8.54 11.58
N LEU A 20 38.89 -8.62 10.37
CA LEU A 20 38.18 -8.26 9.14
C LEU A 20 36.97 -9.18 8.91
N ILE A 21 37.16 -10.50 9.11
CA ILE A 21 36.07 -11.48 9.02
C ILE A 21 34.99 -11.16 10.07
N GLN A 22 35.39 -10.89 11.32
CA GLN A 22 34.44 -10.56 12.38
C GLN A 22 33.62 -9.31 12.04
N VAL A 23 34.25 -8.23 11.60
CA VAL A 23 33.56 -6.98 11.21
C VAL A 23 32.60 -7.22 10.05
N TYR A 24 33.01 -8.02 9.05
CA TYR A 24 32.15 -8.39 7.93
C TYR A 24 30.93 -9.20 8.40
N LEU A 25 31.15 -10.19 9.28
CA LEU A 25 30.07 -11.00 9.83
C LEU A 25 29.09 -10.14 10.61
N GLU A 26 29.55 -9.27 11.51
CA GLU A 26 28.70 -8.38 12.32
C GLU A 26 27.90 -7.39 11.47
N GLN A 27 28.50 -6.83 10.41
CA GLN A 27 27.82 -5.83 9.58
C GLN A 27 26.80 -6.42 8.60
N TYR A 28 27.11 -7.58 8.01
CA TYR A 28 26.35 -8.09 6.86
C TYR A 28 25.61 -9.40 7.12
N VAL A 29 26.11 -10.23 8.04
CA VAL A 29 25.61 -11.60 8.26
C VAL A 29 24.78 -11.70 9.54
N LEU A 30 25.35 -11.29 10.68
CA LEU A 30 24.73 -11.35 12.00
C LEU A 30 23.83 -10.12 12.22
N LYS A 31 22.76 -10.03 11.44
CA LYS A 31 21.82 -8.91 11.55
C LYS A 31 21.04 -8.99 12.85
N THR A 32 21.05 -7.92 13.63
CA THR A 32 20.15 -7.76 14.78
C THR A 32 18.70 -7.71 14.27
N PRO A 33 17.79 -8.51 14.84
CA PRO A 33 16.38 -8.45 14.48
C PRO A 33 15.82 -7.03 14.65
N CYS A 34 15.15 -6.55 13.61
CA CYS A 34 14.36 -5.32 13.63
C CYS A 34 12.88 -5.70 13.64
N MET A 35 12.00 -4.78 14.04
CA MET A 35 10.54 -5.00 14.15
C MET A 35 10.15 -6.07 15.18
N THR A 36 10.72 -5.96 16.38
CA THR A 36 10.55 -6.91 17.50
C THR A 36 9.52 -6.45 18.54
N SER A 37 8.71 -5.44 18.25
CA SER A 37 7.68 -4.96 19.17
C SER A 37 6.66 -6.06 19.48
N SER A 38 6.23 -6.13 20.74
CA SER A 38 5.14 -7.00 21.17
C SER A 38 3.78 -6.56 20.59
N GLN A 39 3.63 -5.28 20.26
CA GLN A 39 2.47 -4.76 19.56
C GLN A 39 2.68 -4.91 18.05
N THR A 40 2.31 -6.08 17.52
CA THR A 40 2.35 -6.34 16.07
C THR A 40 1.32 -5.49 15.33
N GLY A 41 1.48 -5.34 14.01
CA GLY A 41 0.52 -4.62 13.18
C GLY A 41 -0.91 -5.15 13.29
N PHE A 42 -1.07 -6.47 13.38
CA PHE A 42 -2.38 -7.10 13.62
C PHE A 42 -2.96 -6.75 14.99
N ILE A 43 -2.17 -6.83 16.06
CA ILE A 43 -2.63 -6.48 17.42
C ILE A 43 -3.08 -5.03 17.45
N TRP A 44 -2.27 -4.12 16.91
CA TRP A 44 -2.61 -2.70 16.84
C TRP A 44 -3.89 -2.46 16.02
N LEU A 45 -4.03 -3.10 14.87
CA LEU A 45 -5.23 -3.00 14.05
C LEU A 45 -6.48 -3.40 14.85
N MET A 46 -6.42 -4.53 15.55
CA MET A 46 -7.54 -5.00 16.37
C MET A 46 -7.87 -4.03 17.50
N GLU A 47 -6.87 -3.41 18.15
CA GLU A 47 -7.10 -2.36 19.15
C GLU A 47 -7.82 -1.13 18.57
N VAL A 48 -7.50 -0.74 17.33
CA VAL A 48 -8.17 0.38 16.66
C VAL A 48 -9.61 0.02 16.32
N LEU A 49 -9.82 -1.19 15.76
CA LEU A 49 -11.16 -1.65 15.36
C LEU A 49 -12.06 -1.97 16.55
N GLN A 50 -11.53 -2.45 17.68
CA GLN A 50 -12.30 -2.79 18.87
C GLN A 50 -12.45 -1.61 19.84
N GLY A 51 -11.64 -0.57 19.69
CA GLY A 51 -11.71 0.64 20.50
C GLY A 51 -12.87 1.56 20.12
N ASN A 52 -12.72 2.84 20.50
CA ASN A 52 -13.68 3.89 20.16
C ASN A 52 -13.82 4.03 18.62
N GLU A 53 -15.05 4.13 18.13
CA GLU A 53 -15.36 4.17 16.69
C GLU A 53 -14.61 5.30 15.94
N SER A 54 -14.44 6.46 16.57
CA SER A 54 -13.70 7.58 15.98
C SER A 54 -12.25 7.23 15.68
N ARG A 55 -11.64 6.27 16.39
CA ARG A 55 -10.25 5.85 16.12
C ARG A 55 -10.11 5.20 14.75
N CYS A 56 -11.08 4.38 14.36
CA CYS A 56 -11.09 3.72 13.06
C CYS A 56 -11.11 4.77 11.95
N TYR A 57 -12.05 5.73 12.03
CA TYR A 57 -12.13 6.83 11.08
C TYR A 57 -10.86 7.68 11.07
N ASN A 58 -10.34 8.03 12.25
CA ASN A 58 -9.15 8.86 12.37
C ASN A 58 -7.91 8.21 11.76
N MET A 59 -7.75 6.88 11.87
CA MET A 59 -6.58 6.16 11.36
C MET A 59 -6.73 5.70 9.91
N PHE A 60 -7.93 5.30 9.49
CA PHE A 60 -8.15 4.65 8.18
C PHE A 60 -9.05 5.47 7.24
N ARG A 61 -9.56 6.63 7.68
CA ARG A 61 -10.57 7.45 6.94
C ARG A 61 -11.82 6.68 6.57
N MET A 62 -12.14 5.68 7.38
CA MET A 62 -13.23 4.74 7.14
C MET A 62 -13.84 4.31 8.47
N ASP A 63 -15.17 4.27 8.54
CA ASP A 63 -15.87 3.74 9.71
C ASP A 63 -15.67 2.23 9.82
N LYS A 64 -15.69 1.73 11.06
CA LYS A 64 -15.44 0.32 11.37
C LYS A 64 -16.35 -0.64 10.58
N HIS A 65 -17.64 -0.35 10.50
CA HIS A 65 -18.58 -1.22 9.81
C HIS A 65 -18.29 -1.28 8.31
N VAL A 66 -17.92 -0.15 7.69
CA VAL A 66 -17.51 -0.08 6.28
C VAL A 66 -16.20 -0.84 6.06
N PHE A 67 -15.23 -0.73 6.98
CA PHE A 67 -14.00 -1.50 6.93
C PHE A 67 -14.26 -3.00 6.88
N VAL A 68 -15.14 -3.50 7.74
CA VAL A 68 -15.49 -4.93 7.78
C VAL A 68 -16.22 -5.37 6.51
N MET A 69 -17.14 -4.55 6.00
CA MET A 69 -17.82 -4.82 4.74
C MET A 69 -16.84 -4.90 3.57
N LEU A 70 -15.93 -3.91 3.46
CA LEU A 70 -14.91 -3.88 2.42
C LEU A 70 -13.98 -5.10 2.53
N LEU A 71 -13.52 -5.45 3.73
CA LEU A 71 -12.68 -6.63 3.92
C LEU A 71 -13.38 -7.90 3.42
N ASN A 72 -14.64 -8.11 3.80
CA ASN A 72 -15.42 -9.26 3.36
C ASN A 72 -15.58 -9.29 1.84
N GLU A 73 -15.82 -8.13 1.21
CA GLU A 73 -15.95 -8.04 -0.24
C GLU A 73 -14.62 -8.37 -0.95
N LEU A 74 -13.51 -7.81 -0.46
CA LEU A 74 -12.17 -8.08 -0.99
C LEU A 74 -11.79 -9.55 -0.89
N GLU A 75 -12.11 -10.23 0.21
CA GLU A 75 -11.84 -11.66 0.38
C GLU A 75 -12.73 -12.53 -0.52
N ASN A 76 -14.03 -12.25 -0.56
CA ASN A 76 -15.00 -13.11 -1.22
C ASN A 76 -15.05 -12.92 -2.73
N ILE A 77 -15.00 -11.67 -3.21
CA ILE A 77 -15.11 -11.33 -4.63
C ILE A 77 -13.72 -11.25 -5.25
N TYR A 78 -12.84 -10.43 -4.70
CA TYR A 78 -11.53 -10.12 -5.29
C TYR A 78 -10.41 -11.06 -4.83
N LYS A 79 -10.73 -12.06 -3.99
CA LYS A 79 -9.82 -13.11 -3.53
C LYS A 79 -8.56 -12.58 -2.83
N LEU A 80 -8.68 -11.44 -2.13
CA LEU A 80 -7.63 -10.97 -1.24
C LEU A 80 -7.31 -12.06 -0.22
N LYS A 81 -6.05 -12.48 -0.17
CA LYS A 81 -5.57 -13.49 0.77
C LYS A 81 -4.33 -13.00 1.49
N GLY A 82 -4.35 -13.18 2.81
CA GLY A 82 -3.16 -13.09 3.63
C GLY A 82 -2.16 -14.20 3.29
N SER A 83 -0.99 -14.12 3.91
CA SER A 83 -0.04 -15.25 3.97
C SER A 83 0.03 -15.79 5.39
N ARG A 84 0.91 -16.79 5.61
CA ARG A 84 1.16 -17.33 6.95
C ARG A 84 1.50 -16.24 7.98
N ASN A 85 2.13 -15.16 7.55
CA ASN A 85 2.67 -14.16 8.46
C ASN A 85 1.83 -12.89 8.54
N ILE A 86 0.88 -12.63 7.62
CA ILE A 86 0.10 -11.39 7.57
C ILE A 86 -1.33 -11.69 7.12
N SER A 87 -2.32 -11.17 7.84
CA SER A 87 -3.73 -11.38 7.53
C SER A 87 -4.22 -10.40 6.46
N SER A 88 -5.29 -10.77 5.75
CA SER A 88 -6.06 -9.89 4.86
C SER A 88 -6.51 -8.61 5.54
N ALA A 89 -6.99 -8.71 6.80
CA ALA A 89 -7.36 -7.55 7.60
C ALA A 89 -6.17 -6.61 7.83
N GLU A 90 -4.99 -7.16 8.17
CA GLU A 90 -3.77 -6.37 8.36
C GLU A 90 -3.31 -5.72 7.05
N ILE A 91 -3.40 -6.43 5.92
CA ILE A 91 -3.10 -5.88 4.59
C ILE A 91 -3.99 -4.67 4.29
N LEU A 92 -5.32 -4.81 4.45
CA LEU A 92 -6.27 -3.73 4.23
C LEU A 92 -6.01 -2.56 5.20
N GLY A 93 -5.81 -2.86 6.48
CA GLY A 93 -5.52 -1.85 7.50
C GLY A 93 -4.24 -1.07 7.21
N MET A 94 -3.18 -1.76 6.78
CA MET A 94 -1.92 -1.14 6.38
C MET A 94 -2.10 -0.23 5.17
N PHE A 95 -2.81 -0.70 4.15
CA PHE A 95 -3.09 0.08 2.94
C PHE A 95 -3.89 1.35 3.24
N LEU A 96 -5.00 1.23 3.98
CA LEU A 96 -5.83 2.38 4.36
C LEU A 96 -5.11 3.34 5.30
N TYR A 97 -4.26 2.84 6.19
CA TYR A 97 -3.45 3.69 7.06
C TYR A 97 -2.46 4.53 6.25
N ILE A 98 -1.80 3.93 5.26
CA ILE A 98 -0.87 4.63 4.37
C ILE A 98 -1.59 5.76 3.62
N LEU A 99 -2.72 5.46 2.98
CA LEU A 99 -3.48 6.47 2.23
C LEU A 99 -4.16 7.51 3.13
N GLY A 100 -4.81 7.06 4.20
CA GLY A 100 -5.62 7.90 5.07
C GLY A 100 -4.80 8.88 5.90
N GLN A 101 -3.54 8.53 6.20
CA GLN A 101 -2.59 9.39 6.91
C GLN A 101 -1.55 10.05 6.00
N GLY A 102 -1.43 9.63 4.73
CA GLY A 102 -0.40 10.13 3.82
C GLY A 102 1.02 9.79 4.28
N ILE A 103 1.23 8.63 4.89
CA ILE A 103 2.54 8.25 5.45
C ILE A 103 3.37 7.45 4.45
N GLY A 104 4.70 7.55 4.58
CA GLY A 104 5.64 6.78 3.78
C GLY A 104 5.86 5.35 4.29
N ASN A 105 6.47 4.51 3.43
CA ASN A 105 6.76 3.11 3.70
C ASN A 105 7.51 2.90 5.04
N ARG A 106 8.54 3.71 5.34
CA ARG A 106 9.30 3.59 6.61
C ARG A 106 8.43 3.73 7.87
N ASN A 107 7.46 4.63 7.86
CA ASN A 107 6.56 4.81 9.00
C ASN A 107 5.54 3.67 9.10
N ALA A 108 5.11 3.12 7.96
CA ALA A 108 4.24 1.96 7.93
C ALA A 108 4.97 0.70 8.43
N GLN A 109 6.26 0.54 8.08
CA GLN A 109 7.12 -0.53 8.61
C GLN A 109 7.14 -0.50 10.13
N GLU A 110 7.44 0.66 10.70
CA GLU A 110 7.50 0.85 12.15
C GLU A 110 6.12 0.61 12.79
N ARG A 111 5.04 1.12 12.20
CA ARG A 111 3.72 0.96 12.80
C ARG A 111 3.23 -0.48 12.78
N PHE A 112 3.38 -1.17 11.66
CA PHE A 112 2.86 -2.52 11.46
C PHE A 112 3.88 -3.61 11.85
N GLN A 113 5.10 -3.22 12.19
CA GLN A 113 6.20 -4.12 12.51
C GLN A 113 6.47 -5.09 11.35
N ARG A 114 6.53 -4.55 10.13
CA ARG A 114 6.74 -5.28 8.88
C ARG A 114 7.97 -4.77 8.16
N SER A 115 8.62 -5.63 7.38
CA SER A 115 9.71 -5.19 6.51
C SER A 115 9.16 -4.27 5.41
N GLY A 116 9.98 -3.34 4.93
CA GLY A 116 9.58 -2.43 3.84
C GLY A 116 9.19 -3.15 2.57
N GLU A 117 9.80 -4.31 2.33
CA GLU A 117 9.45 -5.21 1.23
C GLU A 117 8.01 -5.73 1.38
N THR A 118 7.63 -6.17 2.59
CA THR A 118 6.25 -6.61 2.86
C THR A 118 5.26 -5.46 2.70
N VAL A 119 5.60 -4.27 3.19
CA VAL A 119 4.76 -3.07 3.02
C VAL A 119 4.54 -2.77 1.55
N SER A 120 5.61 -2.68 0.74
CA SER A 120 5.50 -2.40 -0.70
C SER A 120 4.71 -3.47 -1.44
N ARG A 121 5.04 -4.75 -1.23
CA ARG A 121 4.38 -5.86 -1.93
C ARG A 121 2.87 -5.84 -1.74
N TYR A 122 2.40 -5.69 -0.50
CA TYR A 122 0.98 -5.71 -0.22
C TYR A 122 0.28 -4.39 -0.56
N PHE A 123 1.02 -3.29 -0.61
CA PHE A 123 0.50 -2.05 -1.17
C PHE A 123 0.21 -2.22 -2.67
N ASP A 124 1.12 -2.81 -3.43
CA ASP A 124 0.95 -3.08 -4.87
C ASP A 124 -0.21 -4.06 -5.12
N VAL A 125 -0.28 -5.17 -4.36
CA VAL A 125 -1.42 -6.13 -4.45
C VAL A 125 -2.76 -5.44 -4.22
N MET A 126 -2.83 -4.51 -3.26
CA MET A 126 -4.05 -3.77 -2.97
C MET A 126 -4.40 -2.78 -4.08
N LEU A 127 -3.43 -2.14 -4.72
CA LEU A 127 -3.67 -1.28 -5.88
C LEU A 127 -4.26 -2.07 -7.05
N ASP A 128 -3.72 -3.25 -7.36
CA ASP A 128 -4.24 -4.10 -8.43
C ASP A 128 -5.69 -4.53 -8.17
N ILE A 129 -5.99 -4.94 -6.94
CA ILE A 129 -7.36 -5.33 -6.55
C ILE A 129 -8.32 -4.13 -6.64
N LEU A 130 -7.92 -2.97 -6.13
CA LEU A 130 -8.76 -1.78 -6.17
C LEU A 130 -8.96 -1.27 -7.60
N TYR A 131 -7.98 -1.46 -8.48
CA TYR A 131 -8.12 -1.16 -9.89
C TYR A 131 -9.21 -2.02 -10.54
N GLU A 132 -9.24 -3.33 -10.28
CA GLU A 132 -10.31 -4.21 -10.77
C GLU A 132 -11.68 -3.85 -10.16
N MET A 133 -11.72 -3.53 -8.86
CA MET A 133 -12.93 -3.08 -8.18
C MET A 133 -13.48 -1.77 -8.79
N ALA A 134 -12.60 -0.82 -9.07
CA ALA A 134 -12.95 0.46 -9.65
C ALA A 134 -13.61 0.33 -11.03
N LYS A 135 -13.20 -0.64 -11.87
CA LYS A 135 -13.84 -0.87 -13.19
C LYS A 135 -15.32 -1.24 -13.06
N VAL A 136 -15.69 -1.93 -11.99
CA VAL A 136 -17.08 -2.37 -11.75
C VAL A 136 -17.90 -1.24 -11.12
N MET A 137 -17.31 -0.52 -10.17
CA MET A 137 -17.99 0.55 -9.42
C MET A 137 -18.08 1.87 -10.19
N ILE A 138 -16.99 2.29 -10.83
CA ILE A 138 -16.85 3.56 -11.52
C ILE A 138 -17.09 3.33 -13.02
N LYS A 139 -18.34 2.99 -13.35
CA LYS A 139 -18.79 2.87 -14.73
C LYS A 139 -19.90 3.88 -15.03
N PRO A 140 -19.93 4.45 -16.24
CA PRO A 140 -21.03 5.32 -16.65
C PRO A 140 -22.34 4.53 -16.66
N LEU A 141 -23.43 5.21 -16.33
CA LEU A 141 -24.79 4.65 -16.42
C LEU A 141 -25.11 4.19 -17.85
N ASP A 142 -24.60 4.94 -18.83
CA ASP A 142 -24.67 4.61 -20.25
C ASP A 142 -23.27 4.17 -20.73
N LEU A 143 -23.07 2.86 -20.88
CA LEU A 143 -21.81 2.27 -21.32
C LEU A 143 -21.44 2.66 -22.76
N GLU A 144 -22.43 3.02 -23.57
CA GLU A 144 -22.24 3.39 -24.97
C GLU A 144 -22.23 4.91 -25.16
N PHE A 145 -22.37 5.68 -24.09
CA PHE A 145 -22.44 7.14 -24.10
C PHE A 145 -23.41 7.68 -25.17
N ARG A 146 -24.51 6.95 -25.42
CA ARG A 146 -25.52 7.29 -26.43
C ARG A 146 -26.29 8.56 -26.07
N SER A 147 -26.37 8.89 -24.78
CA SER A 147 -27.10 10.04 -24.30
C SER A 147 -26.31 10.86 -23.29
N THR A 148 -26.39 12.19 -23.41
CA THR A 148 -25.83 13.11 -22.43
C THR A 148 -26.75 13.18 -21.20
N PRO A 149 -26.25 12.95 -19.97
CA PRO A 149 -27.05 13.05 -18.76
C PRO A 149 -27.72 14.44 -18.60
N PRO A 150 -28.94 14.52 -18.02
CA PRO A 150 -29.68 15.77 -17.83
C PRO A 150 -28.90 16.85 -17.07
N GLU A 151 -28.04 16.44 -16.13
CA GLU A 151 -27.21 17.32 -15.31
C GLU A 151 -26.16 18.06 -16.14
N ILE A 152 -25.68 17.42 -17.22
CA ILE A 152 -24.73 18.02 -18.15
C ILE A 152 -25.47 18.88 -19.19
N LEU A 153 -26.64 18.40 -19.65
CA LEU A 153 -27.51 19.17 -20.56
C LEU A 153 -27.97 20.50 -19.97
N SER A 154 -28.14 20.57 -18.65
CA SER A 154 -28.60 21.77 -17.94
C SER A 154 -27.47 22.76 -17.61
N ASP A 155 -26.20 22.35 -17.68
CA ASP A 155 -25.06 23.21 -17.36
C ASP A 155 -24.34 23.72 -18.62
N SER A 156 -24.51 25.01 -18.90
CA SER A 156 -23.89 25.72 -20.02
C SER A 156 -22.35 25.62 -20.08
N ARG A 157 -21.68 25.32 -18.95
CA ARG A 157 -20.22 25.15 -18.89
C ARG A 157 -19.77 23.83 -19.49
N TYR A 158 -20.56 22.78 -19.32
CA TYR A 158 -20.18 21.43 -19.74
C TYR A 158 -20.76 21.07 -21.11
N ILE A 159 -21.97 21.55 -21.43
CA ILE A 159 -22.67 21.20 -22.67
C ILE A 159 -21.87 21.36 -23.98
N PRO A 160 -20.97 22.36 -24.16
CA PRO A 160 -20.23 22.50 -25.43
C PRO A 160 -19.33 21.29 -25.73
N HIS A 161 -18.79 20.64 -24.69
CA HIS A 161 -17.93 19.46 -24.83
C HIS A 161 -18.67 18.18 -25.21
N PHE A 162 -20.00 18.18 -25.13
CA PHE A 162 -20.86 17.02 -25.41
C PHE A 162 -21.72 17.21 -26.67
N GLN A 163 -21.59 18.33 -27.39
CA GLN A 163 -22.42 18.70 -28.55
C GLN A 163 -21.67 18.78 -29.90
N GLU A 164 -20.41 18.36 -29.99
CA GLU A 164 -19.55 18.58 -31.18
C GLU A 164 -20.01 17.91 -32.50
N ASN A 165 -21.11 17.14 -32.51
CA ASN A 165 -21.61 16.49 -33.73
C ASN A 165 -22.99 16.97 -34.24
N ILE A 166 -23.60 18.00 -33.65
CA ILE A 166 -24.93 18.47 -34.13
C ILE A 166 -24.83 19.71 -35.03
N THR A 167 -23.83 20.56 -34.86
CA THR A 167 -23.75 21.87 -35.55
C THR A 167 -23.20 21.81 -36.98
N TRP A 168 -22.55 20.72 -37.41
CA TRP A 168 -22.07 20.58 -38.80
C TRP A 168 -23.15 20.16 -39.81
N TRP A 169 -24.30 19.65 -39.36
CA TRP A 169 -25.37 19.11 -40.24
C TRP A 169 -26.61 19.98 -40.35
N MET A 170 -26.65 21.16 -39.71
CA MET A 170 -27.68 22.16 -40.00
C MET A 170 -27.21 23.06 -41.14
N PRO A 171 -27.83 23.00 -42.34
CA PRO A 171 -27.61 24.03 -43.35
C PRO A 171 -28.13 25.35 -42.79
N ASP A 172 -27.29 26.38 -42.88
CA ASP A 172 -27.53 27.78 -42.46
C ASP A 172 -28.98 28.21 -42.73
N THR A 173 -29.82 28.29 -41.69
CA THR A 173 -31.11 29.00 -41.76
C THR A 173 -30.88 30.49 -41.53
N ARG A 174 -30.09 31.09 -42.43
CA ARG A 174 -30.11 32.54 -42.67
C ARG A 174 -30.87 32.82 -43.95
N LYS A 175 -32.13 33.23 -43.79
CA LYS A 175 -32.81 34.19 -44.66
C LYS A 175 -33.12 35.42 -43.83
#